data_AF-A0A377W190-F1
#
_entry.id   AF-A0A377W190-F1
#
_cell.length_a   1.000
_cell.length_b   1.000
_cell.length_c   1.000
_cell.angle_alpha   90.00
_cell.angle_beta   90.00
_cell.angle_gamma   90.00
#
_symmetry.space_group_name_H-M   'P 1'
#
loop_
_entity.id
_entity.type
_entity.pdbx_description
1 polymer ?
#
loop_
_entity_poly.entity_id
_entity_poly.type
_entity_poly.pdbx_seq_one_letter_code
_entity_poly.pdbx_strand_id
1 'polypeptide(L)'
;MDDLFDDTPQGKYWYRNGFNPKAIAALLPSVGLGLIISFIPALHEVANFSWFIGVFLGATAYRWLARDEREVQAKAAFRSGAVAQKE
;
A
#
# COMPACT_ATOMS: atom_id res chain seq x y z
N MET A 1 0.33 11.31 16.25
CA MET A 1 0.76 10.14 17.07
C MET A 1 -0.47 9.36 17.49
N ASP A 2 -1.56 10.05 17.82
CA ASP A 2 -2.81 9.46 18.31
C ASP A 2 -3.43 8.42 17.35
N ASP A 3 -3.57 8.73 16.05
CA ASP A 3 -4.21 7.80 15.09
C ASP A 3 -3.55 6.43 14.94
N LEU A 4 -2.23 6.30 15.23
CA LEU A 4 -1.53 5.02 15.09
C LEU A 4 -1.91 4.03 16.20
N PHE A 5 -2.32 4.55 17.35
CA PHE A 5 -2.77 3.77 18.51
C PHE A 5 -4.30 3.79 18.66
N ASP A 6 -5.01 4.32 17.66
CA ASP A 6 -6.47 4.37 17.61
C ASP A 6 -7.01 3.20 16.77
N ASP A 7 -7.71 2.28 17.42
CA ASP A 7 -8.37 1.12 16.81
C ASP A 7 -9.85 1.35 16.54
N THR A 8 -10.35 2.59 16.66
CA THR A 8 -11.74 2.90 16.36
C THR A 8 -12.00 2.90 14.85
N PRO A 9 -13.24 2.64 14.40
CA PRO A 9 -13.61 2.71 12.99
C PRO A 9 -13.39 4.07 12.32
N GLN A 10 -13.20 5.13 13.11
CA GLN A 10 -12.94 6.49 12.67
C GLN A 10 -11.44 6.77 12.51
N GLY A 11 -10.57 5.91 13.04
CA GLY A 11 -9.13 6.05 12.96
C GLY A 11 -8.62 6.01 11.52
N LYS A 12 -7.64 6.87 11.21
CA LYS A 12 -7.05 7.01 9.87
C LYS A 12 -6.52 5.68 9.30
N TYR A 13 -6.04 4.80 10.17
CA TYR A 13 -5.45 3.51 9.79
C TYR A 13 -6.40 2.31 9.96
N TRP A 14 -7.69 2.54 10.27
CA TRP A 14 -8.69 1.48 10.35
C TRP A 14 -9.02 0.87 8.97
N TYR A 15 -8.92 1.66 7.89
CA TYR A 15 -9.25 1.25 6.52
C TYR A 15 -10.62 0.53 6.43
N ARG A 16 -10.64 -0.74 6.01
CA ARG A 16 -11.86 -1.57 5.93
C ARG A 16 -11.75 -2.69 6.95
N ASN A 17 -12.46 -2.54 8.07
CA ASN A 17 -12.51 -3.53 9.15
C ASN A 17 -11.10 -3.85 9.72
N GLY A 18 -10.25 -2.82 9.88
CA GLY A 18 -8.88 -2.95 10.36
C GLY A 18 -7.84 -3.33 9.29
N PHE A 19 -8.25 -3.60 8.04
CA PHE A 19 -7.35 -4.04 6.97
C PHE A 19 -7.33 -3.08 5.79
N ASN A 20 -6.15 -2.92 5.19
CA ASN A 20 -5.97 -2.21 3.92
C ASN A 20 -6.06 -3.20 2.73
N PRO A 21 -7.21 -3.28 2.02
CA PRO A 21 -7.38 -4.26 0.95
C PRO A 21 -6.45 -4.02 -0.23
N LYS A 22 -6.04 -2.77 -0.45
CA LYS A 22 -5.13 -2.41 -1.53
C LYS A 22 -3.69 -2.83 -1.24
N ALA A 23 -3.26 -2.73 0.02
CA ALA A 23 -1.97 -3.27 0.46
C ALA A 23 -1.93 -4.80 0.27
N ILE A 24 -2.99 -5.50 0.68
CA ILE A 24 -3.11 -6.95 0.50
C ILE A 24 -3.10 -7.32 -0.98
N ALA A 25 -3.91 -6.64 -1.80
CA ALA A 25 -3.97 -6.89 -3.24
C ALA A 25 -2.64 -6.62 -3.96
N ALA A 26 -1.85 -5.65 -3.50
CA ALA A 26 -0.50 -5.40 -4.02
C ALA A 26 0.53 -6.44 -3.56
N LEU A 27 0.38 -6.95 -2.33
CA LEU A 27 1.27 -7.96 -1.75
C LEU A 27 1.16 -9.31 -2.47
N LEU A 28 -0.05 -9.76 -2.80
CA LEU A 28 -0.29 -11.07 -3.43
C LEU A 28 0.53 -11.32 -4.71
N PRO A 29 0.49 -10.47 -5.76
CA PRO A 29 1.27 -10.69 -6.97
C PRO A 29 2.78 -10.56 -6.73
N SER A 30 3.19 -9.68 -5.82
CA SER A 30 4.59 -9.50 -5.42
C SER A 30 5.17 -10.77 -4.79
N VAL A 31 4.47 -11.32 -3.78
CA VAL A 31 4.88 -12.56 -3.11
C VAL A 31 4.80 -13.72 -4.08
N GLY A 32 3.72 -13.83 -4.86
CA GLY A 32 3.55 -14.88 -5.86
C GLY A 32 4.72 -14.96 -6.84
N LEU A 33 5.17 -13.82 -7.37
CA LEU A 33 6.32 -13.78 -8.26
C LEU A 33 7.62 -14.18 -7.55
N GLY A 34 7.84 -13.71 -6.32
CA GLY A 34 9.00 -14.10 -5.51
C GLY A 34 9.07 -15.62 -5.28
N LEU A 35 7.93 -16.24 -4.95
CA LEU A 35 7.84 -17.69 -4.77
C LEU A 35 8.11 -18.45 -6.07
N ILE A 36 7.56 -17.99 -7.21
CA ILE A 36 7.81 -18.59 -8.53
C ILE A 36 9.31 -18.58 -8.85
N ILE A 37 10.00 -17.45 -8.64
CA ILE A 37 11.44 -17.33 -8.87
C ILE A 37 12.21 -18.28 -7.94
N SER A 38 11.80 -18.36 -6.67
CA SER A 38 12.54 -19.13 -5.66
C SER A 38 12.35 -20.65 -5.78
N PHE A 39 11.21 -21.13 -6.30
CA PHE A 39 10.91 -22.56 -6.38
C PHE A 39 11.19 -23.21 -7.73
N ILE A 40 11.45 -22.43 -8.78
CA ILE A 40 11.80 -22.96 -10.11
C ILE A 40 13.33 -23.08 -10.22
N PRO A 41 13.90 -24.29 -10.33
CA PRO A 41 15.36 -24.49 -10.38
C PRO A 41 16.03 -23.78 -11.55
N ALA A 42 15.32 -23.57 -12.67
CA ALA A 42 15.82 -22.83 -13.82
C ALA A 42 16.05 -21.33 -13.54
N LEU A 43 15.49 -20.78 -12.46
CA LEU A 43 15.58 -19.37 -12.07
C LEU A 43 16.51 -19.14 -10.87
N HIS A 44 17.34 -20.13 -10.49
CA HIS A 44 18.16 -20.07 -9.28
C HIS A 44 19.13 -18.87 -9.26
N GLU A 45 19.70 -18.50 -10.40
CA GLU A 45 20.54 -17.31 -10.54
C GLU A 45 19.79 -16.01 -10.18
N VAL A 46 18.49 -15.97 -10.47
CA VAL A 46 17.61 -14.83 -10.20
C VAL A 46 17.04 -14.88 -8.79
N ALA A 47 17.03 -16.04 -8.12
CA ALA A 47 16.47 -16.21 -6.78
C ALA A 47 17.14 -15.33 -5.72
N ASN A 48 18.44 -15.06 -5.84
CA ASN A 48 19.16 -14.12 -4.97
C ASN A 48 18.61 -12.67 -5.07
N PHE A 49 17.97 -12.33 -6.18
CA PHE A 49 17.35 -11.03 -6.42
C PHE A 49 15.84 -11.01 -6.16
N SER A 50 15.24 -12.16 -5.83
CA SER A 50 13.78 -12.30 -5.63
C SER A 50 13.22 -11.31 -4.62
N TRP A 51 13.96 -11.01 -3.55
CA TRP A 51 13.58 -10.01 -2.56
C TRP A 51 13.46 -8.61 -3.16
N PHE A 52 14.44 -8.17 -3.96
CA PHE A 52 14.41 -6.87 -4.62
C PHE A 52 13.28 -6.78 -5.64
N ILE A 53 13.06 -7.87 -6.40
CA ILE A 53 11.97 -7.96 -7.38
C ILE A 53 10.62 -7.86 -6.67
N GLY A 54 10.45 -8.57 -5.56
CA GLY A 54 9.26 -8.50 -4.73
C GLY A 54 9.04 -7.09 -4.19
N VAL A 55 10.02 -6.49 -3.51
CA VAL A 55 9.90 -5.12 -2.97
C VAL A 55 9.52 -4.12 -4.07
N PHE A 56 10.17 -4.18 -5.24
CA PHE A 56 9.87 -3.28 -6.35
C PHE A 56 8.45 -3.50 -6.89
N LEU A 57 8.04 -4.75 -7.10
CA LEU A 57 6.71 -5.08 -7.59
C LEU A 57 5.62 -4.69 -6.58
N GLY A 58 5.81 -5.00 -5.30
CA GLY A 58 4.89 -4.59 -4.23
C GLY A 58 4.76 -3.07 -4.11
N ALA A 59 5.88 -2.35 -4.17
CA ALA A 59 5.88 -0.88 -4.11
C ALA A 59 5.16 -0.25 -5.31
N THR A 60 5.43 -0.73 -6.53
CA THR A 60 4.80 -0.23 -7.76
C THR A 60 3.31 -0.58 -7.83
N ALA A 61 2.94 -1.82 -7.52
CA ALA A 61 1.55 -2.26 -7.46
C ALA A 61 0.76 -1.47 -6.41
N TYR A 62 1.29 -1.34 -5.18
CA TYR A 62 0.63 -0.56 -4.14
C TYR A 62 0.52 0.91 -4.52
N ARG A 63 1.58 1.47 -5.12
CA ARG A 63 1.56 2.85 -5.59
C ARG A 63 0.52 3.07 -6.67
N TRP A 64 0.22 2.08 -7.51
CA TRP A 64 -0.83 2.15 -8.51
C TRP A 64 -2.24 1.97 -7.92
N LEU A 65 -2.47 0.99 -7.05
CA LEU A 65 -3.77 0.77 -6.42
C LEU A 65 -4.18 1.93 -5.48
N ALA A 66 -3.23 2.46 -4.71
CA ALA A 66 -3.48 3.51 -3.72
C ALA A 66 -3.45 4.94 -4.30
N ARG A 67 -3.48 5.12 -5.63
CA ARG A 67 -3.48 6.46 -6.26
C ARG A 67 -4.72 7.26 -5.88
N ASP A 68 -5.90 6.66 -6.05
CA ASP A 68 -7.18 7.35 -5.81
C ASP A 68 -7.34 7.79 -4.35
N GLU A 69 -6.84 6.99 -3.39
CA GLU A 69 -6.88 7.34 -1.97
C GLU A 69 -6.01 8.56 -1.65
N ARG A 70 -4.84 8.66 -2.27
CA ARG A 70 -3.99 9.86 -2.14
C ARG A 70 -4.67 11.08 -2.72
N GLU A 71 -5.34 10.95 -3.87
CA GLU A 71 -6.08 12.06 -4.48
C GLU A 71 -7.27 12.50 -3.63
N VAL A 72 -8.02 11.56 -3.06
CA VAL A 72 -9.14 11.85 -2.15
C VAL A 72 -8.64 12.57 -0.90
N GLN A 73 -7.55 12.10 -0.27
CA GLN A 73 -6.96 12.76 0.88
C GLN A 73 -6.42 14.16 0.54
N ALA A 74 -5.76 14.32 -0.61
CA ALA A 74 -5.26 15.62 -1.06
C ALA A 74 -6.39 16.64 -1.28
N LYS A 75 -7.49 16.23 -1.91
CA LYS A 75 -8.68 17.08 -2.11
C LYS A 75 -9.35 17.45 -0.78
N ALA A 76 -9.47 16.48 0.15
CA ALA A 76 -10.03 16.73 1.48
C ALA A 76 -9.18 17.73 2.28
N ALA A 77 -7.85 17.59 2.25
CA ALA A 77 -6.92 18.51 2.89
C ALA A 77 -7.01 19.93 2.30
N PHE A 78 -7.05 20.06 0.97
CA PHE A 78 -7.22 21.35 0.29
C PHE A 78 -8.54 22.03 0.68
N ARG A 79 -9.65 21.28 0.71
CA ARG A 79 -10.96 21.80 1.14
C ARG A 79 -10.94 22.30 2.58
N SER A 80 -10.29 21.56 3.49
CA SER A 80 -10.15 21.97 4.90
C SER A 80 -9.40 23.29 5.04
N GLY A 81 -8.26 23.43 4.35
CA GLY A 81 -7.48 24.67 4.36
C GLY A 81 -8.22 25.86 3.74
N ALA A 82 -8.98 25.64 2.67
CA ALA A 82 -9.78 26.69 2.03
C ALA A 82 -10.96 27.16 2.90
N VAL A 83 -11.57 26.27 3.70
CA VAL A 83 -12.63 26.64 4.66
C VAL A 83 -12.05 27.44 5.82
N ALA A 84 -10.91 27.02 6.38
CA ALA A 84 -10.26 27.70 7.50
C ALA A 84 -9.75 29.12 7.16
N GLN A 85 -9.43 29.40 5.89
CA GLN A 85 -8.99 30.73 5.44
C GLN A 85 -10.14 31.74 5.24
N LYS A 86 -11.40 31.26 5.28
CA LYS A 86 -12.58 32.09 5.01
C LYS A 86 -13.28 32.56 6.30
N GLU A 87 -12.76 32.14 7.46
CA GLU A 87 -13.17 32.56 8.81
C GLU A 87 -12.12 33.53 9.37
#